data_AF-A0A6P8TZ55-F1
#
_entry.id   AF-A0A6P8TZ55-F1
#
_cell.length_a   1.000
_cell.length_b   1.000
_cell.length_c   1.000
_cell.angle_alpha   90.00
_cell.angle_beta   90.00
_cell.angle_gamma   90.00
#
_symmetry.space_group_name_H-M   'P 1'
#
loop_
_entity.id
_entity.type
_entity.pdbx_description
1 polymer ?
#
loop_
_entity_poly.entity_id
_entity_poly.type
_entity_poly.pdbx_seq_one_letter_code
_entity_poly.pdbx_strand_id
1 'polypeptide(L)'
;MSDSEEETEITIPCVLITSCDSGFKEVELIKQIITPDTLPEPIKQEESVAWYPWIINNKYYTADVRLCVVPSPFQMSSEIAQSMQAFIAYFDSTVKDGLEKLHTWISVVEDLAPEVLILVCDRVCETGVTRHEAQQWCLAHAFELVELNPQELPDEDDDFPESTGVKRIVQALNANVWSSVEMKDGHNQGFGLMSSLVAARHNNPRSCQEPQQSSSLPVEGSVVSEEPNQTESTSNTETQVETVVDAMTDLDIQELANLTAGDVDMDNFERLFSKLKEMKDKASSLPHEQRKVHAEKVAKAFWTAIGGDDDEIDGLSSGEES
;
A
#
# COMPACT_ATOMS: atom_id res chain seq x y z
N MET A 1 -46.19 -10.07 12.62
CA MET A 1 -44.74 -10.34 12.64
C MET A 1 -44.16 -9.32 11.69
N SER A 2 -43.80 -8.15 12.22
CA SER A 2 -43.16 -7.08 11.48
C SER A 2 -41.67 -7.37 11.50
N ASP A 3 -41.12 -7.64 10.32
CA ASP A 3 -39.67 -7.67 10.11
C ASP A 3 -39.13 -6.28 10.47
N SER A 4 -38.45 -6.20 11.62
CA SER A 4 -37.54 -5.11 11.90
C SER A 4 -36.28 -5.38 11.08
N GLU A 5 -36.14 -4.65 9.98
CA GLU A 5 -34.83 -4.45 9.34
C GLU A 5 -33.89 -3.94 10.44
N GLU A 6 -32.98 -4.78 10.91
CA GLU A 6 -31.83 -4.32 11.68
C GLU A 6 -31.03 -3.45 10.71
N GLU A 7 -31.19 -2.12 10.80
CA GLU A 7 -30.21 -1.17 10.31
C GLU A 7 -28.89 -1.56 10.98
N THR A 8 -28.05 -2.31 10.26
CA THR A 8 -26.66 -2.52 10.64
C THR A 8 -26.01 -1.15 10.62
N GLU A 9 -25.96 -0.48 11.76
CA GLU A 9 -25.21 0.75 11.97
C GLU A 9 -23.79 0.51 11.45
N ILE A 10 -23.44 1.18 10.34
CA ILE A 10 -22.12 1.02 9.73
C ILE A 10 -21.12 1.61 10.70
N THR A 11 -20.29 0.75 11.29
CA THR A 11 -19.27 1.15 12.25
C THR A 11 -18.24 2.03 11.53
N ILE A 12 -18.20 3.32 11.86
CA ILE A 12 -17.24 4.26 11.26
C ILE A 12 -15.82 3.83 11.69
N PRO A 13 -14.90 3.59 10.74
CA PRO A 13 -13.56 3.11 11.07
C PRO A 13 -12.78 4.13 11.89
N CYS A 14 -11.82 3.64 12.68
CA CYS A 14 -10.99 4.49 13.51
C CYS A 14 -9.49 4.20 13.37
N VAL A 15 -8.72 5.26 13.55
CA VAL A 15 -7.29 5.23 13.84
C VAL A 15 -7.14 5.36 15.34
N LEU A 16 -6.60 4.35 15.99
CA LEU A 16 -6.28 4.42 17.41
C LEU A 16 -4.90 5.06 17.58
N ILE A 17 -4.79 6.04 18.47
CA ILE A 17 -3.56 6.75 18.81
C ILE A 17 -3.29 6.58 20.31
N THR A 18 -2.10 6.11 20.65
CA THR A 18 -1.64 5.94 22.04
C THR A 18 -0.22 6.47 22.20
N SER A 19 0.15 6.86 23.42
CA SER A 19 1.52 7.22 23.78
C SER A 19 2.00 6.45 25.02
N CYS A 20 3.28 6.06 25.04
CA CYS A 20 3.92 5.55 26.26
C CYS A 20 4.67 6.63 27.08
N ASP A 21 4.64 7.87 26.58
CA ASP A 21 5.18 9.06 27.20
C ASP A 21 4.05 10.01 27.62
N SER A 22 4.00 10.34 28.90
CA SER A 22 3.05 11.30 29.48
C SER A 22 3.30 12.75 29.05
N GLY A 23 4.50 13.07 28.54
CA GLY A 23 4.85 14.39 28.03
C GLY A 23 4.36 14.64 26.61
N PHE A 24 4.15 13.56 25.85
CA PHE A 24 3.61 13.64 24.50
C PHE A 24 2.13 14.04 24.51
N LYS A 25 1.72 14.82 23.52
CA LYS A 25 0.36 15.30 23.37
C LYS A 25 -0.24 14.70 22.10
N GLU A 26 -0.96 13.60 22.24
CA GLU A 26 -1.62 12.90 21.13
C GLU A 26 -2.56 13.84 20.36
N VAL A 27 -3.22 14.74 21.09
CA VAL A 27 -4.12 15.76 20.53
C VAL A 27 -3.40 16.71 19.55
N GLU A 28 -2.13 17.04 19.79
CA GLU A 28 -1.34 17.88 18.86
C GLU A 28 -0.94 17.11 17.59
N LEU A 29 -0.70 15.79 17.69
CA LEU A 29 -0.50 14.95 16.53
C LEU A 29 -1.79 14.84 15.70
N ILE A 30 -2.93 14.61 16.36
CA ILE A 30 -4.25 14.59 15.72
C ILE A 30 -4.51 15.90 14.98
N LYS A 31 -4.24 17.03 15.62
CA LYS A 31 -4.38 18.35 14.98
C LYS A 31 -3.57 18.41 13.68
N GLN A 32 -2.31 17.99 13.70
CA GLN A 32 -1.46 17.99 12.51
C GLN A 32 -1.93 16.99 11.42
N ILE A 33 -2.54 15.87 11.80
CA ILE A 33 -3.12 14.89 10.86
C ILE A 33 -4.39 15.45 10.18
N ILE A 34 -5.31 16.04 10.95
CA ILE A 34 -6.59 16.54 10.42
C ILE A 34 -6.36 17.78 9.57
N THR A 35 -5.81 18.84 10.17
CA THR A 35 -5.54 20.14 9.53
C THR A 35 -4.69 20.98 10.51
N PRO A 36 -3.54 21.53 10.08
CA PRO A 36 -2.63 22.26 10.97
C PRO A 36 -3.25 23.52 11.63
N ASP A 37 -4.32 24.07 11.05
CA ASP A 37 -4.88 25.36 11.47
C ASP A 37 -5.92 25.26 12.62
N THR A 38 -6.78 24.23 12.65
CA THR A 38 -7.84 24.08 13.66
C THR A 38 -8.17 22.62 13.95
N LEU A 39 -8.14 22.24 15.23
CA LEU A 39 -8.64 20.93 15.70
C LEU A 39 -10.16 21.00 15.92
N PRO A 40 -10.97 20.10 15.34
CA PRO A 40 -12.40 20.02 15.62
C PRO A 40 -12.65 19.58 17.07
N GLU A 41 -13.84 19.92 17.61
CA GLU A 41 -14.27 19.37 18.89
C GLU A 41 -14.47 17.84 18.79
N PRO A 42 -14.17 17.09 19.86
CA PRO A 42 -14.40 15.65 19.86
C PRO A 42 -15.90 15.36 19.74
N ILE A 43 -16.29 14.46 18.84
CA ILE A 43 -17.70 14.04 18.66
C ILE A 43 -18.20 13.32 19.91
N LYS A 44 -17.30 12.60 20.56
CA LYS A 44 -17.55 11.76 21.72
C LYS A 44 -16.35 11.84 22.65
N GLN A 45 -16.62 11.82 23.95
CA GLN A 45 -15.59 11.71 24.98
C GLN A 45 -16.13 10.84 26.11
N GLU A 46 -15.40 9.79 26.45
CA GLU A 46 -15.73 8.85 27.53
C GLU A 46 -14.49 8.61 28.35
N GLU A 47 -14.57 8.91 29.65
CA GLU A 47 -13.42 8.85 30.55
C GLU A 47 -12.21 9.65 30.02
N SER A 48 -11.12 8.98 29.64
CA SER A 48 -9.94 9.58 29.00
C SER A 48 -9.79 9.22 27.52
N VAL A 49 -10.84 8.67 26.91
CA VAL A 49 -10.90 8.41 25.47
C VAL A 49 -11.65 9.53 24.77
N ALA A 50 -11.10 10.05 23.68
CA ALA A 50 -11.70 11.11 22.88
C ALA A 50 -11.66 10.75 21.40
N TRP A 51 -12.76 11.03 20.70
CA TRP A 51 -12.94 10.72 19.28
C TRP A 51 -13.07 12.01 18.47
N TYR A 52 -12.16 12.20 17.52
CA TYR A 52 -12.13 13.35 16.64
C TYR A 52 -12.60 12.96 15.23
N PRO A 53 -13.49 13.75 14.60
CA PRO A 53 -13.92 13.51 13.24
C PRO A 53 -12.78 13.81 12.27
N TRP A 54 -12.58 12.95 11.30
CA TRP A 54 -11.69 13.21 10.18
C TRP A 54 -12.29 12.69 8.88
N ILE A 55 -12.35 13.55 7.87
CA ILE A 55 -12.80 13.17 6.54
C ILE A 55 -11.56 13.09 5.66
N ILE A 56 -11.22 11.89 5.21
CA ILE A 56 -10.24 11.72 4.15
C ILE A 56 -10.94 12.10 2.85
N ASN A 57 -10.33 13.01 2.10
CA ASN A 57 -10.87 13.49 0.84
C ASN A 57 -9.71 13.72 -0.13
N ASN A 58 -9.34 12.67 -0.86
CA ASN A 58 -8.22 12.69 -1.79
C ASN A 58 -8.70 12.67 -3.25
N LYS A 59 -7.80 12.52 -4.23
CA LYS A 59 -8.16 12.51 -5.67
C LYS A 59 -9.17 11.38 -6.00
N TYR A 60 -9.09 10.26 -5.29
CA TYR A 60 -9.76 9.01 -5.65
C TYR A 60 -11.06 8.78 -4.88
N TYR A 61 -11.07 9.08 -3.58
CA TYR A 61 -12.18 8.73 -2.69
C TYR A 61 -12.41 9.75 -1.58
N THR A 62 -13.57 9.64 -0.94
CA THR A 62 -13.88 10.21 0.38
C THR A 62 -14.08 9.09 1.39
N ALA A 63 -13.67 9.29 2.65
CA ALA A 63 -13.93 8.33 3.72
C ALA A 63 -14.08 9.03 5.07
N ASP A 64 -15.12 8.66 5.81
CA ASP A 64 -15.31 9.11 7.18
C ASP A 64 -14.49 8.23 8.14
N VAL A 65 -13.57 8.85 8.87
CA VAL A 65 -12.65 8.17 9.79
C VAL A 65 -12.67 8.89 11.14
N ARG A 66 -12.52 8.15 12.24
CA ARG A 66 -12.38 8.71 13.59
C ARG A 66 -10.94 8.59 14.06
N LEU A 67 -10.35 9.66 14.58
CA LEU A 67 -9.08 9.59 15.31
C LEU A 67 -9.40 9.43 16.80
N CYS A 68 -8.96 8.34 17.42
CA CYS A 68 -9.31 7.97 18.78
C CYS A 68 -8.07 7.94 19.67
N VAL A 69 -8.01 8.81 20.69
CA VAL A 69 -6.92 8.76 21.69
C VAL A 69 -7.28 7.73 22.75
N VAL A 70 -6.52 6.64 22.86
CA VAL A 70 -6.73 5.59 23.86
C VAL A 70 -5.46 5.42 24.68
N PRO A 71 -5.40 5.95 25.92
CA PRO A 71 -4.16 5.92 26.71
C PRO A 71 -3.68 4.53 27.13
N SER A 72 -4.57 3.54 27.18
CA SER A 72 -4.23 2.21 27.68
C SER A 72 -5.13 1.11 27.11
N PRO A 73 -4.64 -0.13 26.94
CA PRO A 73 -5.46 -1.26 26.53
C PRO A 73 -6.66 -1.52 27.45
N PHE A 74 -6.58 -1.12 28.73
CA PHE A 74 -7.70 -1.26 29.69
C PHE A 74 -8.92 -0.41 29.34
N GLN A 75 -8.76 0.57 28.47
CA GLN A 75 -9.82 1.47 28.00
C GLN A 75 -10.33 1.08 26.60
N MET A 76 -9.88 -0.07 26.09
CA MET A 76 -10.42 -0.64 24.86
C MET A 76 -11.85 -1.12 25.09
N SER A 77 -12.79 -0.40 24.51
CA SER A 77 -14.19 -0.83 24.42
C SER A 77 -14.40 -1.74 23.20
N SER A 78 -15.50 -2.50 23.21
CA SER A 78 -15.91 -3.29 22.04
C SER A 78 -16.14 -2.42 20.80
N GLU A 79 -16.59 -1.18 20.98
CA GLU A 79 -16.79 -0.21 19.89
C GLU A 79 -15.44 0.10 19.22
N ILE A 80 -14.43 0.45 20.02
CA ILE A 80 -13.09 0.78 19.51
C ILE A 80 -12.49 -0.43 18.79
N ALA A 81 -12.55 -1.61 19.43
CA ALA A 81 -11.99 -2.84 18.88
C ALA A 81 -12.60 -3.22 17.53
N GLN A 82 -13.92 -3.03 17.35
CA GLN A 82 -14.61 -3.35 16.09
C GLN A 82 -14.35 -2.32 14.98
N SER A 83 -14.05 -1.06 15.34
CA SER A 83 -13.79 0.01 14.37
C SER A 83 -12.31 0.20 14.00
N MET A 84 -11.37 -0.34 14.78
CA MET A 84 -9.95 -0.07 14.61
C MET A 84 -9.40 -0.68 13.30
N GLN A 85 -8.96 0.18 12.37
CA GLN A 85 -8.33 -0.23 11.11
C GLN A 85 -6.90 0.26 10.98
N ALA A 86 -6.50 1.23 11.80
CA ALA A 86 -5.13 1.71 11.89
C ALA A 86 -4.75 1.94 13.36
N PHE A 87 -3.47 1.78 13.67
CA PHE A 87 -2.93 1.94 15.01
C PHE A 87 -1.61 2.73 14.95
N ILE A 88 -1.55 3.81 15.71
CA ILE A 88 -0.40 4.71 15.82
C ILE A 88 0.04 4.73 17.27
N ALA A 89 1.28 4.31 17.52
CA ALA A 89 1.86 4.33 18.86
C ALA A 89 3.06 5.27 18.92
N TYR A 90 3.01 6.25 19.82
CA TYR A 90 4.16 7.08 20.15
C TYR A 90 5.00 6.42 21.25
N PHE A 91 6.33 6.43 21.05
CA PHE A 91 7.29 6.11 22.09
C PHE A 91 8.35 7.20 22.24
N ASP A 92 8.80 7.41 23.48
CA ASP A 92 9.95 8.27 23.78
C ASP A 92 11.24 7.47 23.57
N SER A 93 11.96 7.79 22.49
CA SER A 93 13.23 7.13 22.16
C SER A 93 14.35 7.46 23.16
N THR A 94 14.22 8.53 23.96
CA THR A 94 15.27 8.91 24.93
C THR A 94 15.29 7.98 26.15
N VAL A 95 14.21 7.21 26.35
CA VAL A 95 14.06 6.22 27.41
C VAL A 95 14.38 4.83 26.86
N LYS A 96 15.38 4.15 27.42
CA LYS A 96 15.86 2.84 26.96
C LYS A 96 14.76 1.78 26.84
N ASP A 97 13.85 1.75 27.82
CA ASP A 97 12.74 0.79 27.85
C ASP A 97 11.45 1.40 27.25
N GLY A 98 11.58 2.43 26.39
CA GLY A 98 10.46 3.14 25.79
C GLY A 98 9.53 2.23 24.97
N LEU A 99 10.11 1.25 24.27
CA LEU A 99 9.38 0.24 23.50
C LEU A 99 8.73 -0.84 24.40
N GLU A 100 9.29 -1.12 25.58
CA GLU A 100 8.76 -2.15 26.48
C GLU A 100 7.33 -1.83 26.92
N LYS A 101 7.03 -0.55 27.13
CA LYS A 101 5.70 -0.07 27.50
C LYS A 101 4.63 -0.35 26.44
N LEU A 102 5.01 -0.52 25.17
CA LEU A 102 4.07 -0.83 24.09
C LEU A 102 3.72 -2.32 24.02
N HIS A 103 4.41 -3.21 24.76
CA HIS A 103 4.14 -4.65 24.71
C HIS A 103 2.72 -5.00 25.14
N THR A 104 2.09 -4.19 26.00
CA THR A 104 0.69 -4.39 26.39
C THR A 104 -0.29 -4.19 25.24
N TRP A 105 0.11 -3.45 24.20
CA TRP A 105 -0.68 -3.24 22.99
C TRP A 105 -0.47 -4.31 21.94
N ILE A 106 0.66 -5.03 21.97
CA ILE A 106 1.00 -6.01 20.93
C ILE A 106 -0.06 -7.11 20.82
N SER A 107 -0.51 -7.71 21.93
CA SER A 107 -1.57 -8.72 21.88
C SER A 107 -2.88 -8.18 21.28
N VAL A 108 -3.22 -6.92 21.58
CA VAL A 108 -4.42 -6.27 21.01
C VAL A 108 -4.28 -6.08 19.50
N VAL A 109 -3.10 -5.64 19.05
CA VAL A 109 -2.80 -5.43 17.64
C VAL A 109 -2.75 -6.75 16.87
N GLU A 110 -2.16 -7.80 17.44
CA GLU A 110 -2.11 -9.13 16.84
C GLU A 110 -3.51 -9.74 16.71
N ASP A 111 -4.37 -9.58 17.73
CA ASP A 111 -5.74 -10.08 17.72
C ASP A 111 -6.64 -9.35 16.71
N LEU A 112 -6.52 -8.01 16.63
CA LEU A 112 -7.37 -7.17 15.78
C LEU A 112 -6.84 -7.05 14.34
N ALA A 113 -5.52 -7.19 14.15
CA ALA A 113 -4.81 -7.10 12.87
C ALA A 113 -5.21 -5.87 12.02
N PRO A 114 -5.04 -4.64 12.53
CA PRO A 114 -5.23 -3.42 11.75
C PRO A 114 -4.23 -3.37 10.58
N GLU A 115 -4.59 -2.66 9.52
CA GLU A 115 -3.87 -2.71 8.25
C GLU A 115 -2.71 -1.71 8.20
N VAL A 116 -2.82 -0.64 8.98
CA VAL A 116 -1.80 0.38 9.09
C VAL A 116 -1.27 0.42 10.52
N LEU A 117 0.00 0.11 10.67
CA LEU A 117 0.72 0.10 11.95
C LEU A 117 1.88 1.09 11.88
N ILE A 118 1.83 2.16 12.70
CA ILE A 118 2.86 3.21 12.67
C ILE A 118 3.42 3.41 14.08
N LEU A 119 4.72 3.23 14.21
CA LEU A 119 5.48 3.54 15.41
C LEU A 119 6.08 4.92 15.23
N VAL A 120 5.76 5.83 16.14
CA VAL A 120 6.14 7.24 16.06
C VAL A 120 7.10 7.59 17.19
N CYS A 121 8.13 8.37 16.90
CA CYS A 121 8.93 9.07 17.90
C CYS A 121 9.27 10.47 17.40
N ASP A 122 9.73 11.36 18.29
CA ASP A 122 10.22 12.67 17.86
C ASP A 122 11.45 12.52 16.95
N ARG A 123 12.48 11.88 17.48
CA ARG A 123 13.72 11.51 16.78
C ARG A 123 14.29 10.28 17.47
N VAL A 124 14.95 9.39 16.75
CA VAL A 124 15.70 8.28 17.34
C VAL A 124 16.87 8.78 18.20
N CYS A 125 17.17 8.10 19.31
CA CYS A 125 18.17 8.56 20.27
C CYS A 125 19.24 7.50 20.51
N GLU A 126 20.49 7.79 20.11
CA GLU A 126 21.63 6.86 20.27
C GLU A 126 21.93 6.49 21.74
N THR A 127 21.47 7.28 22.71
CA THR A 127 21.66 7.00 24.14
C THR A 127 20.46 6.32 24.81
N GLY A 128 19.32 6.26 24.12
CA GLY A 128 18.10 5.59 24.56
C GLY A 128 17.84 4.37 23.69
N VAL A 129 16.76 4.41 22.92
CA VAL A 129 16.43 3.46 21.85
C VAL A 129 17.04 3.97 20.54
N THR A 130 18.00 3.19 20.03
CA THR A 130 18.68 3.48 18.76
C THR A 130 17.75 3.28 17.57
N ARG A 131 18.10 3.86 16.40
CA ARG A 131 17.38 3.61 15.14
C ARG A 131 17.30 2.12 14.83
N HIS A 132 18.41 1.40 15.02
CA HIS A 132 18.48 -0.03 14.74
C HIS A 132 17.51 -0.84 15.61
N GLU A 133 17.46 -0.57 16.92
CA GLU A 133 16.53 -1.25 17.84
C GLU A 133 15.07 -0.96 17.49
N ALA A 134 14.73 0.30 17.21
CA ALA A 134 13.38 0.68 16.79
C ALA A 134 12.98 -0.01 15.47
N GLN A 135 13.88 -0.07 14.49
CA GLN A 135 13.63 -0.76 13.22
C GLN A 135 13.46 -2.28 13.40
N GLN A 136 14.29 -2.92 14.23
CA GLN A 136 14.15 -4.36 14.51
C GLN A 136 12.81 -4.64 15.21
N TRP A 137 12.40 -3.78 16.15
CA TRP A 137 11.09 -3.88 16.79
C TRP A 137 9.96 -3.73 15.78
N CYS A 138 10.05 -2.73 14.89
CA CYS A 138 9.09 -2.51 13.82
C CYS A 138 8.95 -3.72 12.90
N LEU A 139 10.06 -4.31 12.44
CA LEU A 139 10.05 -5.52 11.61
C LEU A 139 9.42 -6.72 12.32
N ALA A 140 9.66 -6.87 13.63
CA ALA A 140 9.11 -7.97 14.42
C ALA A 140 7.58 -7.88 14.59
N HIS A 141 7.02 -6.67 14.61
CA HIS A 141 5.59 -6.42 14.86
C HIS A 141 4.84 -5.82 13.66
N ALA A 142 5.47 -5.77 12.48
CA ALA A 142 4.94 -5.20 11.25
C ALA A 142 4.56 -3.70 11.32
N PHE A 143 5.24 -2.93 12.17
CA PHE A 143 5.09 -1.47 12.22
C PHE A 143 6.00 -0.78 11.21
N GLU A 144 5.58 0.39 10.75
CA GLU A 144 6.44 1.37 10.08
C GLU A 144 6.99 2.37 11.11
N LEU A 145 8.31 2.61 11.13
CA LEU A 145 8.91 3.65 11.97
C LEU A 145 8.79 5.02 11.28
N VAL A 146 8.23 6.01 11.98
CA VAL A 146 8.18 7.40 11.54
C VAL A 146 8.75 8.32 12.60
N GLU A 147 9.84 9.01 12.27
CA GLU A 147 10.39 10.11 13.08
C GLU A 147 9.65 11.41 12.73
N LEU A 148 9.15 12.15 13.73
CA LEU A 148 8.47 13.43 13.53
C LEU A 148 9.44 14.55 13.12
N ASN A 149 10.65 14.52 13.68
CA ASN A 149 11.73 15.49 13.47
C ASN A 149 13.07 14.76 13.25
N PRO A 150 13.19 13.97 12.17
CA PRO A 150 14.40 13.20 11.88
C PRO A 150 15.63 14.13 11.78
N GLN A 151 16.80 13.60 12.13
CA GLN A 151 18.05 14.34 12.01
C GLN A 151 18.53 14.43 10.56
N GLU A 152 18.38 13.32 9.84
CA GLU A 152 18.76 13.17 8.45
C GLU A 152 17.48 13.28 7.63
N LEU A 153 17.40 14.32 6.80
CA LEU A 153 16.33 14.45 5.84
C LEU A 153 16.72 13.71 4.55
N PRO A 154 15.73 13.17 3.82
CA PRO A 154 15.93 12.64 2.48
C PRO A 154 16.58 13.70 1.57
N ASP A 155 17.37 13.25 0.59
CA ASP A 155 17.93 14.17 -0.40
C ASP A 155 16.80 14.68 -1.29
N GLU A 156 16.62 16.01 -1.35
CA GLU A 156 15.58 16.62 -2.18
C GLU A 156 15.93 16.53 -3.68
N ASP A 157 17.21 16.25 -4.01
CA ASP A 157 17.68 16.02 -5.37
C ASP A 157 17.46 14.57 -5.83
N ASP A 158 17.03 13.65 -4.95
CA ASP A 158 16.60 12.31 -5.37
C ASP A 158 15.31 12.41 -6.20
N ASP A 159 15.18 11.60 -7.26
CA ASP A 159 13.99 11.59 -8.13
C ASP A 159 12.69 11.27 -7.35
N PHE A 160 12.81 10.55 -6.23
CA PHE A 160 11.71 10.13 -5.36
C PHE A 160 12.08 10.31 -3.89
N PRO A 161 12.09 11.55 -3.37
CA PRO A 161 12.47 11.80 -1.99
C PRO A 161 11.43 11.17 -1.06
N GLU A 162 11.88 10.40 -0.08
CA GLU A 162 11.01 9.82 0.92
C GLU A 162 10.29 10.94 1.71
N SER A 163 9.07 10.68 2.17
CA SER A 163 8.38 11.59 3.07
C SER A 163 8.69 11.21 4.52
N THR A 164 8.77 12.21 5.40
CA THR A 164 9.00 12.01 6.84
C THR A 164 7.94 12.71 7.68
N GLY A 165 7.96 12.46 9.00
CA GLY A 165 7.08 13.09 9.97
C GLY A 165 5.59 12.93 9.68
N VAL A 166 4.80 13.96 10.04
CA VAL A 166 3.33 13.89 9.91
C VAL A 166 2.90 13.75 8.46
N LYS A 167 3.66 14.28 7.49
CA LYS A 167 3.40 14.08 6.07
C LYS A 167 3.38 12.60 5.71
N ARG A 168 4.35 11.82 6.22
CA ARG A 168 4.41 10.37 5.99
C ARG A 168 3.23 9.63 6.63
N ILE A 169 2.86 10.00 7.85
CA ILE A 169 1.69 9.43 8.55
C ILE A 169 0.41 9.65 7.72
N VAL A 170 0.18 10.89 7.28
CA VAL A 170 -1.01 11.24 6.48
C VAL A 170 -1.01 10.47 5.15
N GLN A 171 0.15 10.30 4.50
CA GLN A 171 0.25 9.51 3.27
C GLN A 171 -0.10 8.03 3.50
N ALA A 172 0.42 7.40 4.55
CA ALA A 172 0.09 6.02 4.89
C ALA A 172 -1.42 5.84 5.15
N LEU A 173 -2.04 6.77 5.89
CA LEU A 173 -3.48 6.76 6.14
C LEU A 173 -4.32 7.00 4.87
N ASN A 174 -3.87 7.88 3.97
CA ASN A 174 -4.55 8.12 2.69
C ASN A 174 -4.42 6.94 1.71
N ALA A 175 -3.32 6.19 1.79
CA ALA A 175 -3.09 5.02 0.96
C ALA A 175 -3.91 3.80 1.40
N ASN A 176 -4.46 3.84 2.62
CA ASN A 176 -5.31 2.76 3.12
C ASN A 176 -6.68 2.73 2.41
N VAL A 177 -7.26 1.53 2.33
CA VAL A 177 -8.65 1.34 1.90
C VAL A 177 -9.52 1.28 3.16
N TRP A 178 -10.37 2.27 3.38
CA TRP A 178 -11.21 2.37 4.57
C TRP A 178 -12.56 1.69 4.38
N SER A 179 -13.16 1.13 5.44
CA SER A 179 -14.51 0.54 5.32
C SER A 179 -15.63 1.56 5.03
N SER A 180 -15.37 2.85 5.21
CA SER A 180 -16.26 3.97 4.90
C SER A 180 -15.93 4.66 3.58
N VAL A 181 -15.14 4.01 2.71
CA VAL A 181 -14.67 4.59 1.45
C VAL A 181 -15.81 4.74 0.44
N GLU A 182 -15.89 5.92 -0.16
CA GLU A 182 -16.80 6.27 -1.24
C GLU A 182 -15.97 6.79 -2.42
N MET A 183 -16.02 6.06 -3.54
CA MET A 183 -15.25 6.40 -4.74
C MET A 183 -15.86 7.60 -5.46
N LYS A 184 -15.02 8.50 -5.97
CA LYS A 184 -15.49 9.67 -6.72
C LYS A 184 -15.83 9.28 -8.16
N ASP A 185 -17.09 9.49 -8.55
CA ASP A 185 -17.66 9.09 -9.85
C ASP A 185 -16.92 9.62 -11.10
N GLY A 186 -16.12 10.70 -10.95
CA GLY A 186 -15.35 11.31 -12.05
C GLY A 186 -14.04 10.61 -12.42
N HIS A 187 -13.53 9.69 -11.59
CA HIS A 187 -12.28 8.93 -11.84
C HIS A 187 -12.53 7.46 -12.20
N ASN A 188 -13.79 7.06 -12.38
CA ASN A 188 -14.18 5.66 -12.62
C ASN A 188 -13.74 5.09 -13.98
N GLN A 189 -13.28 5.90 -14.93
CA GLN A 189 -12.77 5.40 -16.21
C GLN A 189 -11.29 4.96 -16.13
N GLY A 190 -10.59 5.34 -15.06
CA GLY A 190 -9.13 5.19 -14.95
C GLY A 190 -8.60 4.39 -13.76
N PHE A 191 -9.46 3.82 -12.90
CA PHE A 191 -9.02 3.11 -11.68
C PHE A 191 -9.94 1.92 -11.32
N GLY A 192 -10.38 1.15 -12.32
CA GLY A 192 -11.30 0.01 -12.14
C GLY A 192 -10.80 -1.00 -11.09
N LEU A 193 -9.49 -1.17 -10.95
CA LEU A 193 -8.87 -2.01 -9.93
C LEU A 193 -9.12 -1.51 -8.50
N MET A 194 -9.01 -0.21 -8.23
CA MET A 194 -9.24 0.34 -6.90
C MET A 194 -10.72 0.20 -6.49
N SER A 195 -11.63 0.48 -7.41
CA SER A 195 -13.07 0.29 -7.17
C SER A 195 -13.39 -1.18 -6.87
N SER A 196 -12.70 -2.10 -7.53
CA SER A 196 -12.84 -3.54 -7.31
C SER A 196 -12.23 -4.00 -5.97
N LEU A 197 -11.09 -3.46 -5.55
CA LEU A 197 -10.50 -3.73 -4.22
C LEU A 197 -11.42 -3.28 -3.09
N VAL A 198 -12.03 -2.11 -3.26
CA VAL A 198 -13.07 -1.58 -2.37
C VAL A 198 -14.30 -2.50 -2.35
N ALA A 199 -14.80 -2.92 -3.52
CA ALA A 199 -15.95 -3.82 -3.60
C ALA A 199 -15.68 -5.20 -2.96
N ALA A 200 -14.47 -5.74 -3.11
CA ALA A 200 -14.05 -7.00 -2.48
C ALA A 200 -14.05 -6.91 -0.94
N ARG A 201 -13.76 -5.74 -0.37
CA ARG A 201 -13.84 -5.47 1.08
C ARG A 201 -15.27 -5.54 1.62
N HIS A 202 -16.22 -4.92 0.93
CA HIS A 202 -17.62 -4.91 1.36
C HIS A 202 -18.30 -6.28 1.23
N ASN A 203 -17.83 -7.13 0.33
CA ASN A 203 -18.44 -8.43 0.04
C ASN A 203 -17.88 -9.61 0.85
N ASN A 204 -16.92 -9.40 1.76
CA ASN A 204 -16.26 -10.50 2.46
C ASN A 204 -16.54 -10.51 3.98
N PRO A 205 -17.72 -10.97 4.43
CA PRO A 205 -17.88 -11.39 5.81
C PRO A 205 -17.02 -12.65 6.00
N ARG A 206 -15.93 -12.53 6.78
CA ARG A 206 -14.99 -13.62 7.12
C ARG A 206 -15.74 -14.95 7.35
N SER A 207 -15.69 -15.86 6.38
CA SER A 207 -16.05 -17.26 6.57
C SER A 207 -14.83 -18.10 6.20
N CYS A 208 -14.09 -18.52 7.23
CA CYS A 208 -13.00 -19.47 7.12
C CYS A 208 -13.51 -20.79 6.53
N GLN A 209 -13.17 -21.11 5.28
CA GLN A 209 -13.22 -22.48 4.77
C GLN A 209 -11.92 -22.79 4.01
N GLU A 210 -11.29 -23.89 4.43
CA GLU A 210 -10.02 -24.42 3.94
C GLU A 210 -10.04 -24.71 2.44
N PRO A 211 -8.89 -24.65 1.73
CA PRO A 211 -8.85 -24.93 0.29
C PRO A 211 -8.98 -26.44 0.04
N GLN A 212 -10.10 -26.85 -0.57
CA GLN A 212 -10.24 -28.18 -1.14
C GLN A 212 -9.59 -28.23 -2.53
N GLN A 213 -8.63 -29.15 -2.66
CA GLN A 213 -7.96 -29.52 -3.91
C GLN A 213 -8.96 -30.09 -4.93
N SER A 214 -8.90 -29.60 -6.17
CA SER A 214 -9.40 -30.35 -7.33
C SER A 214 -8.46 -30.17 -8.52
N SER A 215 -7.76 -31.26 -8.81
CA SER A 215 -6.88 -31.51 -9.93
C SER A 215 -7.64 -31.75 -11.24
N SER A 216 -7.16 -31.19 -12.35
CA SER A 216 -7.17 -31.88 -13.66
C SER A 216 -6.34 -31.11 -14.70
N LEU A 217 -5.16 -31.63 -15.02
CA LEU A 217 -4.42 -31.33 -16.25
C LEU A 217 -4.73 -32.42 -17.30
N PRO A 218 -4.83 -32.09 -18.59
CA PRO A 218 -4.65 -33.08 -19.65
C PRO A 218 -3.19 -33.14 -20.13
N VAL A 219 -2.79 -34.37 -20.39
CA VAL A 219 -1.52 -34.88 -20.93
C VAL A 219 -1.57 -34.92 -22.45
N GLU A 220 -0.44 -34.65 -23.12
CA GLU A 220 0.14 -35.29 -24.34
C GLU A 220 1.12 -34.29 -24.99
N GLY A 221 2.27 -34.63 -25.56
CA GLY A 221 2.89 -35.91 -25.90
C GLY A 221 4.29 -35.64 -26.49
N SER A 222 5.15 -36.66 -26.41
CA SER A 222 6.58 -36.64 -26.71
C SER A 222 6.89 -36.84 -28.20
N VAL A 223 7.83 -36.07 -28.79
CA VAL A 223 8.62 -36.51 -29.97
C VAL A 223 10.05 -35.93 -29.92
N VAL A 224 10.98 -36.77 -30.36
CA VAL A 224 12.44 -36.78 -30.19
C VAL A 224 13.21 -35.88 -31.18
N SER A 225 14.39 -35.45 -30.72
CA SER A 225 15.61 -34.90 -31.35
C SER A 225 15.81 -35.02 -32.86
N GLU A 226 16.45 -34.01 -33.47
CA GLU A 226 17.64 -34.16 -34.35
C GLU A 226 18.31 -32.79 -34.63
N GLU A 227 19.62 -32.69 -34.38
CA GLU A 227 20.50 -31.65 -34.93
C GLU A 227 20.69 -31.87 -36.44
N PRO A 228 21.02 -30.81 -37.19
CA PRO A 228 22.29 -30.88 -37.91
C PRO A 228 23.12 -29.59 -37.85
N ASN A 229 24.42 -29.83 -37.95
CA ASN A 229 25.52 -28.90 -37.84
C ASN A 229 25.88 -28.26 -39.21
N GLN A 230 26.50 -27.07 -39.16
CA GLN A 230 27.16 -26.30 -40.25
C GLN A 230 26.23 -25.59 -41.26
N THR A 231 26.38 -24.30 -41.59
CA THR A 231 27.63 -23.62 -42.02
C THR A 231 27.45 -22.10 -41.98
N GLU A 232 28.51 -21.37 -41.67
CA GLU A 232 28.61 -19.89 -41.65
C GLU A 232 28.24 -19.21 -42.98
N SER A 233 27.62 -18.03 -42.93
CA SER A 233 27.96 -16.84 -43.74
C SER A 233 27.11 -15.61 -43.36
N THR A 234 27.76 -14.72 -42.61
CA THR A 234 27.71 -13.24 -42.56
C THR A 234 26.54 -12.41 -43.14
N SER A 235 26.20 -11.40 -42.33
CA SER A 235 25.57 -10.08 -42.59
C SER A 235 24.04 -10.01 -42.78
N ASN A 236 23.31 -9.79 -41.67
CA ASN A 236 22.16 -8.86 -41.51
C ASN A 236 21.33 -9.15 -40.22
N THR A 237 21.97 -9.31 -39.05
CA THR A 237 21.28 -9.84 -37.86
C THR A 237 20.84 -8.77 -36.85
N GLU A 238 21.47 -7.60 -36.79
CA GLU A 238 21.16 -6.61 -35.74
C GLU A 238 19.79 -5.94 -35.93
N THR A 239 19.42 -5.55 -37.15
CA THR A 239 18.16 -4.84 -37.41
C THR A 239 16.92 -5.75 -37.33
N GLN A 240 17.07 -7.05 -37.66
CA GLN A 240 15.97 -8.02 -37.59
C GLN A 240 15.69 -8.49 -36.15
N VAL A 241 16.72 -8.61 -35.31
CA VAL A 241 16.55 -9.02 -33.90
C VAL A 241 15.88 -7.90 -33.10
N GLU A 242 16.25 -6.64 -33.33
CA GLU A 242 15.65 -5.48 -32.67
C GLU A 242 14.16 -5.31 -33.01
N THR A 243 13.76 -5.60 -34.25
CA THR A 243 12.35 -5.53 -34.68
C THR A 243 11.50 -6.67 -34.08
N VAL A 244 12.10 -7.86 -33.88
CA VAL A 244 11.38 -9.03 -33.33
C VAL A 244 11.21 -8.93 -31.82
N VAL A 245 12.20 -8.41 -31.10
CA VAL A 245 12.06 -8.15 -29.65
C VAL A 245 11.03 -7.07 -29.37
N ASP A 246 10.91 -6.07 -30.25
CA ASP A 246 9.93 -4.99 -30.11
C ASP A 246 8.50 -5.52 -30.30
N ALA A 247 8.27 -6.33 -31.33
CA ALA A 247 6.97 -6.96 -31.59
C ALA A 247 6.54 -7.95 -30.48
N MET A 248 7.49 -8.65 -29.87
CA MET A 248 7.22 -9.51 -28.70
C MET A 248 6.83 -8.69 -27.47
N THR A 249 7.48 -7.53 -27.27
CA THR A 249 7.18 -6.62 -26.16
C THR A 249 5.79 -6.01 -26.33
N ASP A 250 5.40 -5.65 -27.55
CA ASP A 250 4.06 -5.12 -27.85
C ASP A 250 2.96 -6.16 -27.63
N LEU A 251 3.21 -7.44 -27.95
CA LEU A 251 2.29 -8.54 -27.66
C LEU A 251 2.09 -8.74 -26.15
N ASP A 252 3.19 -8.70 -25.38
CA ASP A 252 3.15 -8.81 -23.93
C ASP A 252 2.40 -7.62 -23.29
N ILE A 253 2.60 -6.40 -23.83
CA ILE A 253 1.88 -5.19 -23.43
C ILE A 253 0.38 -5.29 -23.73
N GLN A 254 0.01 -5.80 -24.90
CA GLN A 254 -1.40 -6.02 -25.27
C GLN A 254 -2.06 -7.04 -24.33
N GLU A 255 -1.33 -8.07 -23.92
CA GLU A 255 -1.79 -9.05 -22.94
C GLU A 255 -2.03 -8.41 -21.57
N LEU A 256 -1.11 -7.56 -21.09
CA LEU A 256 -1.30 -6.79 -19.85
C LEU A 256 -2.57 -5.94 -19.89
N ALA A 257 -2.78 -5.18 -20.98
CA ALA A 257 -3.96 -4.34 -21.13
C ALA A 257 -5.27 -5.15 -21.15
N ASN A 258 -5.25 -6.36 -21.73
CA ASN A 258 -6.41 -7.24 -21.71
C ASN A 258 -6.68 -7.82 -20.31
N LEU A 259 -5.62 -8.16 -19.57
CA LEU A 259 -5.72 -8.65 -18.19
C LEU A 259 -6.21 -7.54 -17.25
N THR A 260 -5.91 -6.27 -17.49
CA THR A 260 -6.41 -5.16 -16.65
C THR A 260 -7.81 -4.69 -17.03
N ALA A 261 -8.22 -4.85 -18.30
CA ALA A 261 -9.55 -4.44 -18.78
C ALA A 261 -10.66 -5.51 -18.59
N GLY A 262 -10.28 -6.74 -18.22
CA GLY A 262 -11.20 -7.87 -18.00
C GLY A 262 -11.88 -7.89 -16.62
N ASP A 263 -12.85 -8.79 -16.45
CA ASP A 263 -13.51 -9.04 -15.16
C ASP A 263 -12.48 -9.60 -14.15
N VAL A 264 -12.49 -9.07 -12.92
CA VAL A 264 -11.40 -9.28 -11.96
C VAL A 264 -11.67 -10.52 -11.12
N ASP A 265 -11.28 -11.69 -11.63
CA ASP A 265 -11.14 -12.90 -10.81
C ASP A 265 -9.70 -13.09 -10.30
N MET A 266 -9.54 -13.92 -9.27
CA MET A 266 -8.23 -14.20 -8.65
C MET A 266 -7.22 -14.73 -9.67
N ASP A 267 -7.70 -15.50 -10.66
CA ASP A 267 -6.88 -16.11 -11.70
C ASP A 267 -6.32 -15.05 -12.67
N ASN A 268 -7.11 -14.01 -12.97
CA ASN A 268 -6.71 -12.89 -13.82
C ASN A 268 -5.63 -12.03 -13.14
N PHE A 269 -5.73 -11.81 -11.82
CA PHE A 269 -4.70 -11.11 -11.04
C PHE A 269 -3.40 -11.91 -10.95
N GLU A 270 -3.47 -13.22 -10.69
CA GLU A 270 -2.28 -14.09 -10.66
C GLU A 270 -1.59 -14.16 -12.03
N ARG A 271 -2.36 -14.16 -13.13
CA ARG A 271 -1.84 -14.07 -14.50
C ARG A 271 -1.16 -12.74 -14.77
N LEU A 272 -1.71 -11.62 -14.31
CA LEU A 272 -1.09 -10.30 -14.44
C LEU A 272 0.30 -10.27 -13.77
N PHE A 273 0.40 -10.75 -12.53
CA PHE A 273 1.68 -10.79 -11.82
C PHE A 273 2.67 -11.79 -12.44
N SER A 274 2.19 -12.93 -12.92
CA SER A 274 3.00 -13.89 -13.65
C SER A 274 3.56 -13.28 -14.94
N LYS A 275 2.75 -12.48 -15.64
CA LYS A 275 3.16 -11.78 -16.85
C LYS A 275 4.16 -10.67 -16.59
N LEU A 276 3.95 -9.84 -15.56
CA LEU A 276 4.94 -8.83 -15.14
C LEU A 276 6.28 -9.47 -14.78
N LYS A 277 6.26 -10.62 -14.10
CA LYS A 277 7.47 -11.37 -13.75
C LYS A 277 8.18 -11.86 -15.01
N GLU A 278 7.46 -12.41 -15.98
CA GLU A 278 8.02 -12.83 -17.27
C GLU A 278 8.69 -11.66 -18.01
N MET A 279 8.03 -10.51 -18.07
CA MET A 279 8.56 -9.31 -18.71
C MET A 279 9.79 -8.73 -18.00
N LYS A 280 9.81 -8.80 -16.65
CA LYS A 280 10.99 -8.44 -15.85
C LYS A 280 12.17 -9.37 -16.12
N ASP A 281 11.93 -10.68 -16.20
CA ASP A 281 12.97 -11.67 -16.50
C ASP A 281 13.53 -11.47 -17.91
N LYS A 282 12.67 -11.16 -18.91
CA LYS A 282 13.09 -10.75 -20.26
C LYS A 282 13.97 -9.49 -20.22
N ALA A 283 13.55 -8.44 -19.52
CA ALA A 283 14.31 -7.19 -19.38
C ALA A 283 15.70 -7.40 -18.74
N SER A 284 15.83 -8.37 -17.83
CA SER A 284 17.10 -8.68 -17.16
C SER A 284 18.17 -9.20 -18.13
N SER A 285 17.76 -9.81 -19.24
CA SER A 285 18.64 -10.33 -20.29
C SER A 285 19.07 -9.27 -21.33
N LEU A 286 18.46 -8.08 -21.33
CA LEU A 286 18.78 -7.00 -22.26
C LEU A 286 19.97 -6.14 -21.76
N PRO A 287 20.78 -5.56 -22.68
CA PRO A 287 21.77 -4.52 -22.38
C PRO A 287 21.14 -3.28 -21.72
N HIS A 288 21.93 -2.48 -21.01
CA HIS A 288 21.44 -1.34 -20.19
C HIS A 288 20.55 -0.36 -20.96
N GLU A 289 20.98 0.05 -22.16
CA GLU A 289 20.24 1.01 -22.99
C GLU A 289 18.87 0.47 -23.43
N GLN A 290 18.84 -0.79 -23.90
CA GLN A 290 17.60 -1.46 -24.31
C GLN A 290 16.69 -1.79 -23.12
N ARG A 291 17.27 -2.09 -21.96
CA ARG A 291 16.53 -2.32 -20.72
C ARG A 291 15.80 -1.06 -20.26
N LYS A 292 16.41 0.11 -20.43
CA LYS A 292 15.79 1.41 -20.13
C LYS A 292 14.57 1.66 -21.01
N VAL A 293 14.70 1.48 -22.32
CA VAL A 293 13.58 1.63 -23.29
C VAL A 293 12.47 0.61 -23.03
N HIS A 294 12.83 -0.65 -22.76
CA HIS A 294 11.86 -1.68 -22.39
C HIS A 294 11.13 -1.33 -21.10
N ALA A 295 11.83 -0.92 -20.04
CA ALA A 295 11.21 -0.52 -18.79
C ALA A 295 10.27 0.68 -18.96
N GLU A 296 10.65 1.67 -19.76
CA GLU A 296 9.79 2.82 -20.09
C GLU A 296 8.51 2.36 -20.80
N LYS A 297 8.62 1.52 -21.83
CA LYS A 297 7.45 0.98 -22.56
C LYS A 297 6.52 0.20 -21.64
N VAL A 298 7.07 -0.68 -20.81
CA VAL A 298 6.28 -1.49 -19.88
C VAL A 298 5.63 -0.63 -18.79
N ALA A 299 6.34 0.37 -18.26
CA ALA A 299 5.80 1.29 -17.27
C ALA A 299 4.65 2.13 -17.85
N LYS A 300 4.82 2.70 -19.05
CA LYS A 300 3.77 3.45 -19.75
C LYS A 300 2.56 2.57 -20.06
N ALA A 301 2.80 1.39 -20.63
CA ALA A 301 1.73 0.43 -20.90
C ALA A 301 0.97 0.04 -19.64
N PHE A 302 1.67 -0.27 -18.55
CA PHE A 302 1.04 -0.61 -17.29
C PHE A 302 0.26 0.56 -16.71
N TRP A 303 0.79 1.79 -16.78
CA TRP A 303 0.12 3.01 -16.37
C TRP A 303 -1.19 3.23 -17.12
N THR A 304 -1.16 3.16 -18.45
CA THR A 304 -2.36 3.26 -19.28
C THR A 304 -3.33 2.11 -18.99
N ALA A 305 -2.82 0.89 -18.77
CA ALA A 305 -3.61 -0.30 -18.50
C ALA A 305 -4.35 -0.26 -17.15
N ILE A 306 -3.76 0.36 -16.12
CA ILE A 306 -4.46 0.60 -14.84
C ILE A 306 -5.38 1.82 -14.90
N GLY A 307 -5.33 2.58 -16.01
CA GLY A 307 -6.21 3.70 -16.34
C GLY A 307 -5.63 5.09 -16.02
N GLY A 308 -4.31 5.21 -15.90
CA GLY A 308 -3.63 6.50 -15.86
C GLY A 308 -3.72 7.24 -17.19
N ASP A 309 -3.83 8.56 -17.14
CA ASP A 309 -3.94 9.40 -18.34
C ASP A 309 -2.56 9.58 -19.01
N ASP A 310 -2.53 9.56 -20.35
CA ASP A 310 -1.29 9.75 -21.12
C ASP A 310 -0.68 11.15 -20.87
N ASP A 311 -1.50 12.15 -20.56
CA ASP A 311 -1.06 13.50 -20.20
C ASP A 311 -0.22 13.55 -18.90
N GLU A 312 -0.37 12.55 -18.00
CA GLU A 312 0.40 12.47 -16.75
C GLU A 312 1.83 11.91 -16.96
N ILE A 313 2.09 11.30 -18.12
CA ILE A 313 3.39 10.70 -18.48
C ILE A 313 4.07 11.42 -19.67
N ASP A 314 3.37 12.33 -20.34
CA ASP A 314 3.89 13.09 -21.48
C ASP A 314 4.81 14.21 -20.99
N GLY A 315 6.14 13.98 -21.09
CA GLY A 315 7.18 14.89 -20.60
C GLY A 315 8.18 14.27 -19.61
N LEU A 316 7.93 13.05 -19.13
CA LEU A 316 8.87 12.28 -18.30
C LEU A 316 9.93 11.52 -19.12
N SER A 317 9.90 11.63 -20.45
CA SER A 317 10.90 11.01 -21.30
C SER A 317 12.25 11.67 -21.02
N SER A 318 13.23 10.88 -20.59
CA SER A 318 14.61 11.33 -20.43
C SER A 318 15.21 11.59 -21.81
N GLY A 319 14.83 12.70 -22.43
CA GLY A 319 15.59 13.27 -23.53
C GLY A 319 16.92 13.74 -22.95
N GLU A 320 17.98 12.97 -23.19
CA GLU A 320 19.34 13.47 -23.04
C GLU A 320 19.49 14.66 -24.00
N GLU A 321 19.40 15.88 -23.49
CA GLU A 321 20.00 17.04 -24.14
C GLU A 321 21.51 16.80 -24.21
N SER A 322 22.00 16.38 -25.38
CA SER A 322 23.40 16.52 -25.77
C SER A 322 23.67 17.90 -26.35
#